data_AF-M7A2A1-F1
#
_entry.id   AF-M7A2A1-F1
#
_cell.length_a   1.000
_cell.length_b   1.000
_cell.length_c   1.000
_cell.angle_alpha   90.00
_cell.angle_beta   90.00
_cell.angle_gamma   90.00
#
_symmetry.space_group_name_H-M   'P 1'
#
loop_
_entity.id
_entity.type
_entity.pdbx_description
1 polymer ?
#
loop_
_entity_poly.entity_id
_entity_poly.type
_entity_poly.pdbx_seq_one_letter_code
_entity_poly.pdbx_strand_id
1 'polypeptide(L)'
;MITDYKGNALRVTRYGSNWGAAYAAKLSYLEKDTTNSPTSLFIVNKDLLDWTRYTTSDLGKTEQYCPAPGNQASTTHKRISRTLPPSFQLTEAWVQRLYEITRSTSGSDISSGV
;
A
#
# COMPACT_ATOMS: atom_id res chain seq x y z
N MET A 1 -18.17 7.87 2.44
CA MET A 1 -18.71 8.97 1.61
C MET A 1 -17.54 9.68 0.97
N ILE A 2 -17.52 9.81 -0.36
CA ILE A 2 -16.42 10.45 -1.10
C ILE A 2 -16.68 11.95 -1.13
N THR A 3 -15.67 12.76 -0.81
CA THR A 3 -15.76 14.22 -0.80
C THR A 3 -14.64 14.89 -1.57
N ASP A 4 -14.90 16.08 -2.09
CA ASP A 4 -13.86 16.93 -2.68
C ASP A 4 -12.98 17.60 -1.60
N TYR A 5 -11.99 18.38 -2.04
CA TYR A 5 -11.06 19.11 -1.16
C TYR A 5 -11.73 20.20 -0.30
N LYS A 6 -12.98 20.57 -0.62
CA LYS A 6 -13.80 21.54 0.13
C LYS A 6 -14.83 20.85 1.03
N GLY A 7 -14.81 19.51 1.11
CA GLY A 7 -15.75 18.72 1.90
C GLY A 7 -17.14 18.58 1.28
N ASN A 8 -17.32 18.87 -0.02
CA ASN A 8 -18.59 18.62 -0.70
C ASN A 8 -18.71 17.13 -1.06
N ALA A 9 -19.90 16.57 -0.91
CA ALA A 9 -20.23 15.19 -1.22
C ALA A 9 -20.24 14.93 -2.73
N LEU A 10 -19.57 13.87 -3.18
CA LEU A 10 -19.81 13.33 -4.52
C LEU A 10 -21.20 12.71 -4.60
N ARG A 11 -21.95 13.03 -5.66
CA ARG A 11 -23.27 12.52 -5.97
C ARG A 11 -23.38 12.16 -7.44
N VAL A 12 -24.24 11.18 -7.74
CA VAL A 12 -24.59 10.79 -9.11
C VAL A 12 -26.11 10.73 -9.24
N THR A 13 -26.66 11.34 -10.28
CA THR A 13 -28.08 11.28 -10.64
C THR A 13 -28.48 9.86 -11.06
N ARG A 14 -29.55 9.30 -10.46
CA ARG A 14 -29.99 7.93 -10.74
C ARG A 14 -31.08 7.82 -11.80
N TYR A 15 -31.74 8.92 -12.14
CA TYR A 15 -32.83 8.97 -13.12
C TYR A 15 -32.82 10.29 -13.92
N GLY A 16 -33.67 10.39 -14.94
CA GLY A 16 -33.85 11.61 -15.75
C GLY A 16 -32.88 11.74 -16.92
N SER A 17 -32.96 12.86 -17.65
CA SER A 17 -32.14 13.13 -18.85
C SER A 17 -30.64 13.23 -18.56
N ASN A 18 -30.28 13.60 -17.33
CA ASN A 18 -28.89 13.70 -16.88
C ASN A 18 -28.44 12.44 -16.13
N TRP A 19 -29.00 11.27 -16.42
CA TRP A 19 -28.65 10.01 -15.76
C TRP A 19 -27.14 9.75 -15.77
N GLY A 20 -26.57 9.37 -14.63
CA GLY A 20 -25.14 9.07 -14.51
C GLY A 20 -24.23 10.29 -14.41
N ALA A 21 -24.76 11.52 -14.46
CA ALA A 21 -23.97 12.72 -14.27
C ALA A 21 -23.49 12.86 -12.82
N ALA A 22 -22.16 12.96 -12.64
CA ALA A 22 -21.53 13.16 -11.35
C ALA A 22 -21.41 14.66 -11.02
N TYR A 23 -21.65 15.02 -9.76
CA TYR A 23 -21.52 16.39 -9.26
C TYR A 23 -21.16 16.42 -7.78
N ALA A 24 -20.69 17.59 -7.31
CA ALA A 24 -20.36 17.81 -5.90
C ALA A 24 -21.45 18.67 -5.23
N ALA A 25 -21.94 18.24 -4.07
CA ALA A 25 -22.99 18.91 -3.31
C ALA A 25 -22.55 19.24 -1.88
N LYS A 26 -22.92 20.43 -1.37
CA LYS A 26 -22.66 20.79 0.03
C LYS A 26 -23.35 19.81 0.97
N LEU A 27 -22.68 19.43 2.06
CA LEU A 27 -23.25 18.54 3.08
C LEU A 27 -24.60 19.06 3.62
N SER A 28 -24.69 20.37 3.86
CA SER A 28 -25.92 21.02 4.34
C SER A 28 -27.08 21.00 3.35
N TYR A 29 -26.84 20.66 2.08
CA TYR A 29 -27.86 20.57 1.05
C TYR A 29 -28.33 19.12 0.79
N LEU A 30 -27.65 18.10 1.34
CA LEU A 30 -27.91 16.70 0.97
C LEU A 30 -29.33 16.23 1.33
N GLU A 31 -29.91 16.73 2.41
CA GLU A 31 -31.29 16.41 2.81
C GLU A 31 -32.31 16.98 1.81
N LYS A 32 -31.97 18.10 1.16
CA LYS A 32 -32.82 18.79 0.18
C LYS A 32 -32.55 18.33 -1.25
N ASP A 33 -31.44 17.63 -1.47
CA ASP A 33 -31.01 17.15 -2.77
C ASP A 33 -31.71 15.84 -3.17
N THR A 34 -32.99 15.98 -3.55
CA THR A 34 -33.88 14.86 -3.91
C THR A 34 -34.13 14.74 -5.41
N THR A 35 -33.74 15.76 -6.18
CA THR A 35 -33.96 15.82 -7.64
C THR A 35 -33.26 14.66 -8.34
N ASN A 36 -33.97 13.91 -9.20
CA ASN A 36 -33.44 12.77 -9.94
C ASN A 36 -32.87 11.63 -9.05
N SER A 37 -33.33 11.57 -7.79
CA SER A 37 -32.99 10.56 -6.78
C SER A 37 -31.49 10.25 -6.70
N PRO A 38 -30.62 11.24 -6.38
CA PRO A 38 -29.19 11.06 -6.50
C PRO A 38 -28.64 10.09 -5.43
N THR A 39 -27.51 9.44 -5.73
CA THR A 39 -26.79 8.55 -4.79
C THR A 39 -25.40 9.07 -4.46
N SER A 40 -24.99 8.87 -3.20
CA SER A 40 -23.61 9.01 -2.72
C SER A 40 -23.00 7.66 -2.29
N LEU A 41 -23.70 6.55 -2.55
CA LEU A 41 -23.20 5.22 -2.25
C LEU A 41 -22.29 4.75 -3.39
N PHE A 42 -21.00 4.80 -3.13
CA PHE A 42 -19.97 4.26 -4.02
C PHE A 42 -19.36 3.04 -3.35
N ILE A 43 -19.41 1.90 -4.06
CA ILE A 43 -18.77 0.66 -3.63
C ILE A 43 -17.58 0.47 -4.55
N VAL A 44 -16.38 0.46 -3.97
CA VAL A 44 -15.15 0.13 -4.69
C VAL A 44 -14.98 -1.38 -4.64
N ASN A 45 -14.70 -2.01 -5.79
CA ASN A 45 -14.40 -3.43 -5.81
C ASN A 45 -13.17 -3.73 -4.91
N LYS A 46 -13.27 -4.76 -4.07
CA LYS A 46 -12.17 -5.20 -3.21
C LYS A 46 -10.89 -5.48 -4.01
N ASP A 47 -11.01 -6.07 -5.20
CA ASP A 47 -9.85 -6.37 -6.04
C ASP A 47 -9.15 -5.09 -6.52
N LEU A 48 -9.94 -4.06 -6.86
CA LEU A 48 -9.39 -2.75 -7.25
C LEU A 48 -8.73 -2.05 -6.06
N LEU A 49 -9.32 -2.17 -4.87
CA LEU A 49 -8.75 -1.63 -3.64
C LEU A 49 -7.44 -2.34 -3.27
N ASP A 50 -7.39 -3.66 -3.40
CA ASP A 50 -6.20 -4.46 -3.11
C ASP A 50 -5.10 -4.22 -4.15
N TRP A 51 -5.44 -4.11 -5.44
CA TRP A 51 -4.50 -3.71 -6.49
C TRP A 51 -3.95 -2.30 -6.28
N THR A 52 -4.79 -1.35 -5.87
CA THR A 52 -4.34 0.02 -5.55
C THR A 52 -3.38 0.01 -4.37
N ARG A 53 -3.65 -0.78 -3.32
CA ARG A 53 -2.74 -0.96 -2.19
C ARG A 53 -1.41 -1.58 -2.63
N TYR A 54 -1.45 -2.60 -3.47
CA TYR A 54 -0.27 -3.27 -3.99
C TYR A 54 0.60 -2.33 -4.85
N THR A 55 -0.01 -1.57 -5.74
CA THR A 55 0.73 -0.62 -6.60
C THR A 55 1.23 0.61 -5.85
N THR A 56 0.53 1.05 -4.81
CA THR A 56 0.95 2.18 -3.96
C THR A 56 1.91 1.78 -2.85
N SER A 57 1.98 0.49 -2.46
CA SER A 57 2.93 0.02 -1.45
C SER A 57 4.38 0.15 -1.89
N ASP A 58 4.66 0.16 -3.19
CA ASP A 58 6.00 0.40 -3.73
C ASP A 58 6.37 1.89 -3.81
N LEU A 59 5.39 2.79 -3.70
CA LEU A 59 5.60 4.25 -3.77
C LEU A 59 5.95 4.87 -2.41
N GLY A 60 5.77 4.13 -1.32
CA GLY A 60 6.28 4.47 -0.01
C GLY A 60 7.65 3.81 0.21
N LYS A 61 8.61 4.54 0.77
CA LYS A 61 9.81 3.95 1.38
C LYS A 61 9.43 3.09 2.59
N THR A 62 8.70 2.00 2.41
CA THR A 62 8.53 0.94 3.40
C THR A 62 9.69 -0.03 3.27
N GLU A 63 10.91 0.46 3.57
CA GLU A 63 11.99 -0.44 3.93
C GLU A 63 11.63 -1.11 5.27
N GLN A 64 11.17 -2.36 5.18
CA GLN A 64 11.30 -3.47 6.17
C GLN A 64 10.13 -4.45 6.14
N TYR A 65 9.02 -4.17 5.45
CA TYR A 65 7.86 -5.07 5.47
C TYR A 65 7.07 -5.08 4.16
N CYS A 66 7.19 -6.17 3.40
CA CYS A 66 6.25 -6.50 2.33
C CYS A 66 4.95 -7.05 2.95
N PRO A 67 3.77 -6.48 2.70
CA PRO A 67 2.54 -7.05 3.18
C PRO A 67 2.07 -8.12 2.18
N ALA A 68 2.55 -9.36 2.32
CA ALA A 68 1.82 -10.52 1.82
C ALA A 68 0.87 -11.01 2.94
N PRO A 69 -0.45 -11.06 2.72
CA PRO A 69 -1.41 -11.38 3.77
C PRO A 69 -1.45 -12.89 4.00
N GLY A 70 -0.59 -13.37 4.90
CA GLY A 70 -0.79 -14.64 5.59
C GLY A 70 -1.45 -14.35 6.92
N ASN A 71 -2.72 -14.74 7.09
CA ASN A 71 -3.52 -14.54 8.30
C ASN A 71 -3.07 -15.42 9.48
N GLN A 72 -1.77 -15.48 9.76
CA GLN A 72 -1.25 -15.96 11.01
C GLN A 72 -0.08 -15.05 11.36
N ALA A 73 -0.16 -14.40 12.52
CA ALA A 73 1.00 -13.79 13.13
C ALA A 73 2.02 -14.89 13.44
N SER A 74 2.80 -15.31 12.44
CA SER A 74 3.91 -16.21 12.63
C SER A 74 4.99 -15.42 13.36
N THR A 75 4.91 -15.37 14.69
CA THR A 75 6.04 -15.05 15.56
C THR A 75 7.26 -15.92 15.24
N THR A 76 7.04 -17.07 14.60
CA THR A 76 8.06 -18.02 14.11
C THR A 76 8.99 -17.44 13.01
N HIS A 77 8.52 -16.48 12.19
CA HIS A 77 9.32 -15.91 11.10
C HIS A 77 9.57 -14.40 11.25
N LYS A 78 9.56 -13.88 12.48
CA LYS A 78 10.13 -12.53 12.72
C LYS A 78 11.64 -12.61 12.52
N ARG A 79 12.14 -12.14 11.36
CA ARG A 79 13.57 -11.87 11.22
C ARG A 79 13.96 -10.85 12.29
N ILE A 80 14.88 -11.25 13.16
CA ILE A 80 15.48 -10.33 14.14
C ILE A 80 16.16 -9.22 13.34
N SER A 81 15.71 -7.98 13.56
CA SER A 81 16.41 -6.81 13.05
C SER A 81 17.79 -6.78 13.70
N ARG A 82 18.84 -6.97 12.90
CA ARG A 82 20.23 -6.87 13.34
C ARG A 82 20.76 -5.52 12.91
N THR A 83 20.99 -4.65 13.87
CA THR A 83 21.74 -3.41 13.65
C THR A 83 23.23 -3.71 13.73
N LEU A 84 24.03 -3.01 12.93
CA LEU A 84 25.48 -3.07 13.06
C LEU A 84 25.88 -2.49 14.43
N PRO A 85 26.93 -3.03 15.08
CA PRO A 85 27.47 -2.43 16.29
C PRO A 85 27.81 -0.94 16.07
N PRO A 86 27.61 -0.06 17.07
CA PRO A 86 27.94 1.36 16.93
C PRO A 86 29.42 1.64 16.60
N SER A 87 30.31 0.70 16.93
CA SER A 87 31.74 0.75 16.62
C SER A 87 32.09 0.26 15.21
N PHE A 88 31.11 -0.18 14.42
CA PHE A 88 31.36 -0.68 13.08
C PHE A 88 31.86 0.44 12.18
N GLN A 89 33.00 0.20 11.52
CA GLN A 89 33.52 1.04 10.46
C GLN A 89 33.69 0.20 9.20
N LEU A 90 33.20 0.74 8.08
CA LEU A 90 33.37 0.14 6.77
C LEU A 90 34.81 0.40 6.29
N THR A 91 35.73 -0.48 6.69
CA THR A 91 37.13 -0.42 6.27
C THR A 91 37.32 -0.99 4.86
N GLU A 92 38.45 -0.66 4.22
CA GLU A 92 38.80 -1.19 2.89
C GLU A 92 38.79 -2.73 2.84
N ALA A 93 39.27 -3.38 3.90
CA ALA A 93 39.23 -4.83 4.04
C ALA A 93 37.79 -5.38 4.04
N TRP A 94 36.84 -4.66 4.64
CA TRP A 94 35.41 -5.02 4.59
C TRP A 94 34.83 -4.82 3.19
N VAL A 95 35.16 -3.72 2.52
CA VAL A 95 34.72 -3.44 1.13
C VAL A 95 35.18 -4.55 0.19
N GLN A 96 36.45 -4.93 0.27
CA GLN A 96 37.03 -5.99 -0.56
C GLN A 96 36.43 -7.36 -0.25
N ARG A 97 36.20 -7.67 1.02
CA ARG A 97 35.51 -8.90 1.44
C ARG A 97 34.07 -8.96 0.92
N LEU A 98 33.32 -7.86 0.99
CA LEU A 98 31.96 -7.81 0.44
C LEU A 98 31.98 -8.03 -1.08
N TYR A 99 32.93 -7.41 -1.79
CA TYR A 99 33.12 -7.60 -3.23
C TYR A 99 33.49 -9.05 -3.58
N GLU A 100 34.30 -9.72 -2.76
CA GLU A 100 34.59 -11.16 -2.91
C GLU A 100 33.36 -12.04 -2.69
N ILE A 101 32.55 -11.80 -1.64
CA ILE A 101 31.31 -12.56 -1.37
C ILE A 101 30.35 -12.47 -2.57
N THR A 102 30.18 -11.27 -3.13
CA THR A 102 29.30 -11.08 -4.30
C THR A 102 29.80 -11.81 -5.54
N ARG A 103 31.11 -12.04 -5.66
CA ARG A 103 31.75 -12.74 -6.79
C ARG A 103 31.95 -14.24 -6.54
N SER A 104 31.97 -14.69 -5.28
CA SER A 104 32.19 -16.09 -4.91
C SER A 104 30.91 -16.93 -4.97
N THR A 105 29.80 -16.38 -5.46
CA THR A 105 28.57 -17.14 -5.71
C THR A 105 28.70 -17.94 -7.01
N SER A 106 29.68 -18.83 -7.07
CA SER A 106 29.69 -19.97 -7.99
C SER A 106 29.09 -21.15 -7.24
N GLY A 107 27.92 -21.62 -7.69
CA GLY A 107 27.04 -22.54 -6.98
C GLY A 107 27.71 -23.72 -6.28
N SER A 108 27.63 -23.71 -4.95
CA SER A 108 27.56 -24.93 -4.15
C SER A 108 26.55 -24.71 -3.03
N ASP A 109 25.43 -25.41 -3.15
CA ASP A 109 24.47 -25.58 -2.06
C ASP A 109 25.20 -26.22 -0.88
N ILE A 110 25.55 -25.42 0.13
CA ILE A 110 25.86 -25.96 1.46
C ILE A 110 24.77 -25.44 2.38
N SER A 111 23.67 -26.20 2.40
CA SER A 111 22.77 -26.29 3.53
C SER A 111 23.57 -26.75 4.75
N SER A 112 24.06 -25.80 5.55
CA SER A 112 24.35 -26.06 6.96
C SER A 112 23.25 -25.43 7.79
N GLY A 113 22.23 -26.24 8.05
CA GLY A 113 21.33 -25.99 9.17
C GLY A 113 22.10 -26.14 10.48
N VAL A 114 21.95 -25.14 11.35
CA VAL A 114 22.00 -25.25 12.81
C VAL A 114 20.81 -24.47 13.34
#